data_AF-A0AAU9U4W1-F1
#
_entry.id   AF-A0AAU9U4W1-F1
#
_cell.length_a   1.000
_cell.length_b   1.000
_cell.length_c   1.000
_cell.angle_alpha   90.00
_cell.angle_beta   90.00
_cell.angle_gamma   90.00
#
_symmetry.space_group_name_H-M   'P 1'
#
loop_
_entity.id
_entity.type
_entity.pdbx_description
1 polymer ?
#
loop_
_entity_poly.entity_id
_entity_poly.type
_entity_poly.pdbx_seq_one_letter_code
_entity_poly.pdbx_strand_id
1 'polypeptide(L)' 'MKWTSGSSDTLFGVGAKFALDQDASLHAKINNKSLIGLGYQQKLRPGVTLTLSAAIDGQNFNAGGHKVGVALELEP' A
#
# COMPACT_ATOMS: atom_id res chain seq x y z
N MET A 1 -11.00 -0.47 -11.57
CA MET A 1 -10.76 0.01 -12.95
C MET A 1 -11.38 1.38 -13.11
N LYS A 2 -10.59 2.40 -13.49
CA LYS A 2 -11.04 3.79 -13.64
C LYS A 2 -10.66 4.26 -15.05
N TRP A 3 -11.65 4.61 -15.87
CA TRP A 3 -11.44 5.25 -17.17
C TRP A 3 -12.01 6.67 -17.14
N THR A 4 -11.50 7.57 -17.98
CA THR A 4 -12.02 8.94 -18.14
C THR A 4 -12.18 9.20 -19.63
N SER A 5 -13.41 9.43 -20.09
CA SER A 5 -13.67 9.70 -21.51
C SER A 5 -12.98 11.00 -21.93
N GLY A 6 -12.10 10.92 -22.94
CA GLY A 6 -11.30 12.04 -23.44
C GLY A 6 -9.83 12.04 -23.02
N SER A 7 -9.38 11.07 -22.21
CA SER A 7 -7.97 10.87 -21.88
C SER A 7 -7.52 9.44 -22.20
N SER A 8 -6.30 9.28 -22.73
CA SER A 8 -5.66 7.97 -22.98
C SER A 8 -5.15 7.28 -21.71
N ASP A 9 -5.28 7.92 -20.54
CA ASP A 9 -4.94 7.35 -19.25
C ASP A 9 -5.94 6.26 -18.83
N THR A 10 -5.60 5.00 -19.13
CA THR A 10 -6.27 3.85 -18.50
C THR A 10 -5.56 3.53 -17.20
N LEU A 11 -6.22 3.67 -16.05
CA LEU A 11 -5.67 3.27 -14.75
C LEU A 11 -6.22 1.91 -14.32
N PHE A 12 -5.33 0.92 -14.29
CA PHE A 12 -5.58 -0.38 -13.68
C PHE A 12 -4.56 -0.64 -12.59
N GLY A 13 -5.01 -1.35 -11.54
CA GLY A 13 -4.15 -1.78 -10.47
C GLY A 13 -4.67 -3.07 -9.86
N VAL A 14 -3.72 -3.88 -9.43
CA VAL A 14 -3.94 -5.16 -8.78
C VAL A 14 -3.47 -5.02 -7.35
N GLY A 15 -4.29 -5.44 -6.40
CA GLY A 15 -3.92 -5.47 -5.00
C GLY A 15 -4.24 -6.81 -4.38
N ALA A 16 -3.37 -7.26 -3.50
CA ALA A 16 -3.56 -8.43 -2.67
C ALA A 16 -3.45 -8.03 -1.20
N LYS A 17 -4.34 -8.59 -0.37
CA LYS A 17 -4.20 -8.60 1.08
C LYS A 17 -3.91 -10.03 1.48
N PHE A 18 -2.82 -10.22 2.18
CA PHE A 18 -2.39 -11.49 2.72
C PHE A 18 -2.48 -11.40 4.25
N ALA A 19 -3.42 -12.11 4.85
CA ALA A 19 -3.45 -12.26 6.30
C ALA A 19 -2.38 -13.29 6.67
N LEU A 20 -1.28 -12.83 7.28
CA LEU A 20 -0.25 -13.73 7.81
C LEU A 20 -0.75 -14.43 9.07
N ASP A 21 -1.47 -13.70 9.90
CA ASP A 21 -2.01 -14.18 11.16
C ASP A 21 -3.30 -13.41 11.51
N GLN A 22 -3.99 -13.82 12.58
CA GLN A 22 -5.17 -13.12 13.07
C GLN A 22 -4.85 -11.67 13.49
N ASP A 23 -3.60 -11.43 13.91
CA ASP A 23 -3.09 -10.14 14.33
C ASP A 23 -2.16 -9.47 13.29
N ALA A 24 -1.87 -10.10 12.14
CA ALA A 24 -0.95 -9.54 11.15
C ALA A 24 -1.44 -9.69 9.71
N SER A 25 -1.37 -8.61 8.93
CA SER A 25 -1.71 -8.64 7.51
C SER A 25 -0.76 -7.81 6.64
N LEU A 26 -0.37 -8.36 5.51
CA LEU A 26 0.43 -7.70 4.48
C LEU A 26 -0.46 -7.30 3.31
N HIS A 27 -0.38 -6.05 2.88
CA HIS A 27 -1.07 -5.51 1.71
C HIS A 27 -0.03 -5.19 0.64
N ALA A 28 -0.26 -5.66 -0.57
CA ALA A 28 0.51 -5.26 -1.75
C ALA A 28 -0.46 -4.70 -2.78
N LYS A 29 -0.09 -3.60 -3.43
CA LYS A 29 -0.87 -2.93 -4.46
C LYS A 29 0.09 -2.51 -5.55
N ILE A 30 -0.23 -2.78 -6.79
CA ILE A 30 0.59 -2.43 -7.95
C ILE A 30 -0.34 -1.82 -8.99
N ASN A 31 0.09 -0.78 -9.68
CA ASN A 31 -0.68 -0.21 -10.79
C ASN A 31 0.13 -0.11 -12.08
N ASN A 32 -0.57 0.19 -13.18
CA ASN A 32 0.01 0.32 -14.51
C ASN A 32 0.84 1.59 -14.73
N LYS A 33 0.96 2.43 -13.69
CA LYS A 33 1.91 3.56 -13.66
C LYS A 33 3.21 3.17 -12.95
N SER A 34 3.48 1.87 -12.82
CA SER A 34 4.62 1.31 -12.10
C SER A 34 4.71 1.73 -10.63
N LEU A 35 3.60 2.14 -9.99
CA LEU A 35 3.59 2.42 -8.56
C LEU A 35 3.34 1.11 -7.81
N ILE A 36 4.24 0.78 -6.88
CA ILE A 36 4.18 -0.38 -6.01
C ILE A 36 3.94 0.11 -4.59
N GLY A 37 2.75 -0.14 -4.05
CA GLY A 37 2.40 0.07 -2.65
C GLY A 37 2.54 -1.23 -1.85
N LEU A 38 3.31 -1.20 -0.79
CA LEU A 38 3.40 -2.24 0.23
C LEU A 38 2.86 -1.69 1.53
N GLY A 39 2.19 -2.52 2.32
CA GLY A 39 1.66 -2.19 3.63
C GLY A 39 1.79 -3.41 4.52
N TYR A 40 2.25 -3.23 5.74
CA TYR A 40 2.33 -4.28 6.75
C TYR A 40 1.62 -3.79 7.99
N GLN A 41 0.57 -4.50 8.39
CA GLN A 41 -0.21 -4.19 9.56
C GLN A 41 0.03 -5.29 10.59
N GLN A 42 0.36 -4.89 11.80
CA GLN A 42 0.63 -5.76 12.93
C GLN A 42 -0.08 -5.21 14.15
N LYS A 43 -0.98 -6.01 14.70
CA LYS A 43 -1.63 -5.76 15.96
C LYS A 43 -0.70 -6.23 17.08
N LEU A 44 -0.32 -5.29 17.94
CA LEU A 44 0.66 -5.52 19.01
C LEU A 44 -0.03 -5.94 20.31
N ARG A 45 -1.19 -5.34 20.60
CA ARG A 45 -2.04 -5.62 21.76
C ARG A 45 -3.50 -5.37 21.37
N PRO A 46 -4.49 -5.89 22.15
CA PRO A 46 -5.86 -5.43 22.04
C PRO A 46 -5.91 -3.90 22.15
N GLY A 47 -6.40 -3.23 21.12
CA GLY A 47 -6.43 -1.78 21.01
C GLY A 47 -5.12 -1.10 20.59
N VAL A 48 -4.08 -1.83 20.16
CA VAL A 48 -2.88 -1.20 19.55
C VAL A 48 -2.55 -1.88 18.23
N THR A 49 -2.70 -1.16 17.14
CA THR A 49 -2.37 -1.62 15.78
C THR A 49 -1.31 -0.73 15.16
N LEU A 50 -0.21 -1.34 14.73
CA LEU A 50 0.87 -0.69 13.99
C LEU A 50 0.73 -1.02 12.51
N THR A 51 0.66 0.01 11.66
CA THR A 51 0.61 -0.13 10.21
C THR A 51 1.80 0.57 9.59
N LEU A 52 2.72 -0.19 9.00
CA LEU A 52 3.79 0.31 8.14
C LEU A 52 3.32 0.31 6.69
N SER A 53 3.77 1.28 5.91
CA SER A 53 3.47 1.37 4.48
C SER A 53 4.64 1.96 3.72
N ALA A 54 4.83 1.50 2.50
CA ALA A 54 5.82 2.01 1.57
C ALA A 54 5.17 2.13 0.19
N ALA A 55 5.33 3.26 -0.48
CA ALA A 55 4.94 3.45 -1.86
C ALA A 55 6.19 3.75 -2.67
N ILE A 56 6.53 2.83 -3.56
CA ILE A 56 7.70 2.83 -4.41
C ILE A 56 7.23 3.25 -5.81
N ASP A 57 7.76 4.36 -6.31
CA ASP A 57 7.64 4.73 -7.71
C ASP A 57 8.63 3.94 -8.56
N GLY A 58 8.12 2.99 -9.34
CA GLY A 58 8.92 2.16 -10.25
C GLY A 58 9.33 2.87 -11.54
N GLN A 59 8.73 4.00 -11.91
CA GLN A 59 9.23 4.82 -13.03
C GLN A 59 10.53 5.53 -12.64
N ASN A 60 10.64 5.89 -11.36
CA ASN A 60 11.78 6.63 -10.79
C ASN A 60 12.54 5.80 -9.75
N PHE A 61 12.65 4.48 -9.94
CA PHE A 61 13.31 3.61 -8.95
C PHE A 61 14.76 4.04 -8.65
N ASN A 62 15.46 4.56 -9.67
CA ASN A 62 16.85 5.00 -9.54
C ASN A 62 16.99 6.47 -9.09
N ALA A 63 15.91 7.26 -9.17
CA ALA A 63 15.92 8.70 -8.87
C ALA A 63 15.34 9.04 -7.49
N GLY A 64 14.79 8.05 -6.77
CA GLY A 64 14.19 8.23 -5.46
C GLY A 64 12.76 8.80 -5.50
N GLY A 65 12.21 9.15 -4.34
CA GLY A 65 10.81 9.57 -4.18
C GLY A 65 9.89 8.51 -3.58
N HIS A 66 10.45 7.41 -3.06
CA HIS A 66 9.72 6.41 -2.31
C HIS A 66 9.13 7.02 -1.04
N LYS A 67 7.82 6.88 -0.87
CA LYS A 67 7.14 7.32 0.35
C LYS A 67 7.14 6.18 1.33
N VAL A 68 7.48 6.46 2.58
CA VAL A 68 7.28 5.53 3.68
C VAL A 68 6.36 6.18 4.70
N GLY A 69 5.48 5.39 5.29
CA GLY A 69 4.49 5.84 6.26
C GLY A 69 4.37 4.84 7.38
N VAL A 70 4.22 5.34 8.60
CA VAL A 70 3.93 4.54 9.78
C VAL A 70 2.70 5.14 10.43
N ALA A 71 1.74 4.30 10.76
CA ALA A 71 0.54 4.66 11.49
C ALA A 71 0.45 3.78 12.74
N LEU A 72 0.12 4.39 13.86
CA LEU A 72 -0.14 3.71 15.12
C LEU A 72 -1.58 4.06 15.50
N GLU A 73 -2.45 3.05 15.48
CA GLU A 73 -3.83 3.18 15.89
C GLU A 73 -3.95 2.67 17.32
N LEU A 74 -4.53 3.50 18.19
CA LEU A 74 -4.86 3.15 19.55
C LEU A 74 -6.38 3.22 19.72
N GLU A 75 -7.00 2.10 20.06
CA GLU A 75 -8.39 2.06 20.51
C GLU A 75 -8.41 2.16 22.04
N PRO A 76 -9.29 3.02 22.61
CA PRO A 76 -9.43 3.21 24.05
C PRO A 76 -10.08 2.01 24.77
#